data_AF-A0A9W7DWK5-F1
#
_entry.id   AF-A0A9W7DWK5-F1
#
_cell.length_a   1.000
_cell.length_b   1.000
_cell.length_c   1.000
_cell.angle_alpha   90.00
_cell.angle_beta   90.00
_cell.angle_gamma   90.00
#
_symmetry.space_group_name_H-M   'P 1'
#
loop_
_entity.id
_entity.type
_entity.pdbx_description
1 polymer ?
#
loop_
_entity_poly.entity_id
_entity_poly.type
_entity_poly.pdbx_seq_one_letter_code
_entity_poly.pdbx_strand_id
1 'polypeptide(L)'
;MSSLLKKKEIEFTNAFNSNRATLAGFANCASREELHVVRDGFFLGLASELCPIEAVPVKQKIVQDMVAAQSGGFKKTIESARLANGWDAMLEALFSKALFVGTDLQSMWLGLEEGRIEWLTAVSAAHNIKVVLKTAVEKDGGSVGDTSDAMMVWIYAICINVPRLKKECEAWATLVGMKNPMEPLNGYDSEKWDPRKKEWAPLDLGAQATAERGGSELKVAWES
;
A
#
# COMPACT_ATOMS: atom_id res chain seq x y z
N MET A 1 -32.78 10.17 13.14
CA MET A 1 -31.59 10.58 12.36
C MET A 1 -32.00 11.75 11.48
N SER A 2 -31.37 12.93 11.65
CA SER A 2 -31.82 14.18 11.03
C SER A 2 -31.57 14.21 9.51
N SER A 3 -32.50 14.78 8.74
CA SER A 3 -32.38 14.98 7.28
C SER A 3 -31.10 15.71 6.85
N LEU A 4 -30.50 16.49 7.75
CA LEU A 4 -29.25 17.21 7.50
C LEU A 4 -28.04 16.27 7.47
N LEU A 5 -27.96 15.32 8.41
CA LEU A 5 -26.85 14.37 8.48
C LEU A 5 -26.78 13.53 7.21
N LYS A 6 -27.93 12.98 6.78
CA LYS A 6 -28.03 12.20 5.54
C LYS A 6 -27.59 12.99 4.30
N LYS A 7 -27.92 14.28 4.23
CA LYS A 7 -27.46 15.15 3.14
C LYS A 7 -25.94 15.33 3.15
N LYS A 8 -25.35 15.48 4.34
CA LYS A 8 -23.90 15.63 4.51
C LYS A 8 -23.13 14.34 4.23
N GLU A 9 -23.67 13.19 4.60
CA GLU A 9 -23.13 11.89 4.22
C GLU A 9 -23.08 11.74 2.69
N ILE A 10 -24.19 12.04 1.99
CA ILE A 10 -24.23 11.97 0.51
C ILE A 10 -23.21 12.92 -0.12
N GLU A 11 -23.12 14.16 0.37
CA GLU A 11 -22.16 15.16 -0.11
C GLU A 11 -20.71 14.66 0.07
N PHE A 12 -20.39 14.12 1.24
CA PHE A 12 -19.07 13.57 1.54
C PHE A 12 -18.75 12.35 0.67
N THR A 13 -19.68 11.39 0.55
CA THR A 13 -19.50 10.20 -0.29
C THR A 13 -19.27 10.56 -1.75
N ASN A 14 -20.01 11.54 -2.28
CA ASN A 14 -19.82 12.01 -3.66
C ASN A 14 -18.42 12.62 -3.84
N ALA A 15 -17.99 13.51 -2.94
CA ALA A 15 -16.65 14.10 -3.01
C ALA A 15 -15.53 13.05 -2.87
N PHE A 16 -15.71 12.08 -1.97
CA PHE A 16 -14.79 10.95 -1.83
C PHE A 16 -14.67 10.17 -3.15
N ASN A 17 -15.81 9.83 -3.76
CA ASN A 17 -15.84 9.07 -5.02
C ASN A 17 -15.22 9.85 -6.19
N SER A 18 -15.46 11.16 -6.29
CA SER A 18 -14.84 12.04 -7.30
C SER A 18 -13.31 12.02 -7.23
N ASN A 19 -12.76 11.84 -6.02
CA ASN A 19 -11.32 11.86 -5.78
C ASN A 19 -10.68 10.47 -5.65
N ARG A 20 -11.46 9.40 -5.87
CA ARG A 20 -10.99 8.00 -5.75
C ARG A 20 -9.83 7.68 -6.70
N ALA A 21 -9.78 8.32 -7.88
CA ALA A 21 -8.69 8.13 -8.83
C ALA A 21 -7.33 8.57 -8.27
N THR A 22 -7.29 9.69 -7.52
CA THR A 22 -6.07 10.14 -6.83
C THR A 22 -5.69 9.14 -5.75
N LEU A 23 -6.65 8.68 -4.94
CA LEU A 23 -6.41 7.67 -3.91
C LEU A 23 -5.84 6.36 -4.49
N ALA A 24 -6.33 5.91 -5.65
CA ALA A 24 -5.84 4.70 -6.32
C ALA A 24 -4.34 4.78 -6.68
N GLY A 25 -3.77 5.99 -6.75
CA GLY A 25 -2.33 6.20 -6.93
C GLY A 25 -1.46 5.59 -5.83
N PHE A 26 -2.00 5.33 -4.63
CA PHE A 26 -1.23 4.81 -3.50
C PHE A 26 -0.54 3.47 -3.80
N ALA A 27 -1.21 2.61 -4.59
CA ALA A 27 -0.73 1.29 -4.99
C ALA A 27 0.54 1.34 -5.86
N ASN A 28 0.81 2.49 -6.46
CA ASN A 28 1.99 2.73 -7.31
C ASN A 28 3.14 3.41 -6.57
N CYS A 29 2.92 3.87 -5.33
CA CYS A 29 3.95 4.58 -4.57
C CYS A 29 5.08 3.63 -4.17
N ALA A 30 6.32 4.01 -4.43
CA ALA A 30 7.53 3.28 -4.05
C ALA A 30 8.15 3.80 -2.75
N SER A 31 7.64 4.89 -2.19
CA SER A 31 8.18 5.51 -0.98
C SER A 31 7.13 6.21 -0.14
N ARG A 32 7.48 6.51 1.12
CA ARG A 32 6.66 7.31 2.03
C ARG A 32 6.41 8.73 1.49
N GLU A 33 7.39 9.33 0.82
CA GLU A 33 7.23 10.66 0.26
C GLU A 33 6.18 10.67 -0.87
N GLU A 34 6.21 9.67 -1.75
CA GLU A 34 5.20 9.52 -2.80
C GLU A 34 3.80 9.27 -2.21
N LEU A 35 3.71 8.46 -1.15
CA LEU A 35 2.46 8.26 -0.41
C LEU A 35 1.92 9.58 0.12
N HIS A 36 2.75 10.40 0.77
CA HIS A 36 2.32 11.70 1.26
C HIS A 36 1.86 12.63 0.13
N VAL A 37 2.49 12.58 -1.05
CA VAL A 37 2.04 13.37 -2.22
C VAL A 37 0.64 12.93 -2.66
N VAL A 38 0.38 11.61 -2.74
CA VAL A 38 -0.95 11.08 -3.06
C VAL A 38 -1.97 11.45 -1.99
N ARG A 39 -1.63 11.29 -0.70
CA ARG A 39 -2.47 11.70 0.44
C ARG A 39 -2.95 13.12 0.31
N ASP A 40 -1.99 14.02 0.14
CA ASP A 40 -2.25 15.44 0.22
C ASP A 40 -2.97 15.92 -1.04
N GLY A 41 -2.73 15.30 -2.20
CA GLY A 41 -3.57 15.54 -3.37
C GLY A 41 -5.00 15.02 -3.22
N PHE A 42 -5.19 13.88 -2.57
CA PHE A 42 -6.52 13.37 -2.25
C PHE A 42 -7.24 14.31 -1.26
N PHE A 43 -6.58 14.74 -0.18
CA PHE A 43 -7.15 15.69 0.79
C PHE A 43 -7.44 17.05 0.19
N LEU A 44 -6.54 17.58 -0.65
CA LEU A 44 -6.77 18.82 -1.39
C LEU A 44 -8.00 18.72 -2.30
N GLY A 45 -8.17 17.59 -2.99
CA GLY A 45 -9.34 17.32 -3.82
C GLY A 45 -10.64 17.30 -3.01
N LEU A 46 -10.68 16.53 -1.91
CA LEU A 46 -11.84 16.48 -1.04
C LEU A 46 -12.16 17.84 -0.41
N ALA A 47 -11.16 18.54 0.13
CA ALA A 47 -11.35 19.84 0.76
C ALA A 47 -11.80 20.89 -0.26
N SER A 48 -11.36 20.79 -1.52
CA SER A 48 -11.78 21.69 -2.60
C SER A 48 -13.27 21.63 -2.89
N GLU A 49 -13.91 20.49 -2.64
CA GLU A 49 -15.35 20.27 -2.81
C GLU A 49 -16.13 20.54 -1.52
N LEU A 50 -15.62 20.06 -0.39
CA LEU A 50 -16.34 20.07 0.89
C LEU A 50 -16.10 21.33 1.72
N CYS A 51 -14.93 21.95 1.58
CA CYS A 51 -14.44 23.13 2.33
C CYS A 51 -13.99 24.25 1.37
N PRO A 52 -14.87 24.73 0.47
CA PRO A 52 -14.46 25.62 -0.61
C PRO A 52 -13.89 26.95 -0.10
N ILE A 53 -14.32 27.44 1.07
CA ILE A 53 -13.84 28.70 1.65
C ILE A 53 -12.39 28.53 2.10
N GLU A 54 -12.10 27.48 2.85
CA GLU A 54 -10.79 27.17 3.40
C GLU A 54 -9.80 26.74 2.30
N ALA A 55 -10.30 26.16 1.19
CA ALA A 55 -9.49 25.79 0.04
C ALA A 55 -9.05 26.97 -0.83
N VAL A 56 -9.68 28.15 -0.74
CA VAL A 56 -9.36 29.32 -1.60
C VAL A 56 -7.90 29.78 -1.46
N PRO A 57 -7.37 30.05 -0.26
CA PRO A 57 -5.99 30.49 -0.09
C PRO A 57 -4.97 29.47 -0.66
N VAL A 58 -5.27 28.18 -0.52
CA VAL A 58 -4.43 27.09 -1.04
C VAL A 58 -4.44 27.08 -2.56
N LYS A 59 -5.62 27.14 -3.19
CA LYS A 59 -5.76 27.20 -4.66
C LYS A 59 -5.09 28.44 -5.25
N GLN A 60 -5.22 29.59 -4.60
CA GLN A 60 -4.56 30.82 -5.04
C GLN A 60 -3.04 30.69 -5.03
N LYS A 61 -2.47 30.11 -3.98
CA LYS A 61 -1.02 29.86 -3.89
C LYS A 61 -0.55 28.92 -5.00
N ILE A 62 -1.27 27.83 -5.26
CA ILE A 62 -0.98 26.90 -6.36
C ILE A 62 -0.94 27.65 -7.69
N VAL A 63 -1.97 28.44 -8.00
CA VAL A 63 -2.02 29.19 -9.27
C VAL A 63 -0.86 30.16 -9.39
N GLN A 64 -0.52 30.89 -8.32
CA GLN A 64 0.62 31.83 -8.30
C GLN A 64 1.94 31.12 -8.60
N ASP A 65 2.20 29.99 -7.94
CA ASP A 65 3.45 29.24 -8.12
C ASP A 65 3.52 28.54 -9.48
N MET A 66 2.40 28.02 -9.99
CA MET A 66 2.36 27.33 -11.28
C MET A 66 2.51 28.30 -12.47
N VAL A 67 1.95 29.51 -12.37
CA VAL A 67 2.17 30.57 -13.37
C VAL A 67 3.64 30.98 -13.41
N ALA A 68 4.31 31.04 -12.25
CA ALA A 68 5.74 31.30 -12.17
C ALA A 68 6.60 30.16 -12.74
N ALA A 69 6.14 28.91 -12.67
CA ALA A 69 6.93 27.72 -12.99
C ALA A 69 6.77 27.16 -14.43
N GLN A 70 5.88 27.70 -15.26
CA GLN A 70 5.59 27.30 -16.67
C GLN A 70 5.27 25.81 -16.96
N SER A 71 5.26 24.92 -15.96
CA SER A 71 4.56 23.62 -15.96
C SER A 71 4.65 22.97 -14.57
N GLY A 72 3.50 22.57 -14.04
CA GLY A 72 3.40 21.88 -12.75
C GLY A 72 2.97 20.44 -12.91
N GLY A 73 3.86 19.48 -12.67
CA GLY A 73 3.45 18.10 -12.43
C GLY A 73 2.73 17.97 -11.09
N PHE A 74 1.91 16.91 -10.92
CA PHE A 74 1.11 16.68 -9.71
C PHE A 74 1.88 16.89 -8.39
N LYS A 75 3.09 16.33 -8.28
CA LYS A 75 3.96 16.52 -7.09
C LYS A 75 4.24 18.00 -6.78
N LYS A 76 4.58 18.82 -7.79
CA LYS A 76 4.83 20.26 -7.59
C LYS A 76 3.59 21.01 -7.16
N THR A 77 2.42 20.62 -7.68
CA THR A 77 1.13 21.17 -7.25
C THR A 77 0.91 20.93 -5.75
N ILE A 78 1.21 19.72 -5.28
CA ILE A 78 1.06 19.37 -3.85
C ILE A 78 2.10 20.06 -2.98
N GLU A 79 3.35 20.15 -3.44
CA GLU A 79 4.40 20.91 -2.74
C GLU A 79 4.00 22.38 -2.57
N SER A 80 3.47 23.02 -3.62
CA SER A 80 2.95 24.39 -3.54
C SER A 80 1.76 24.50 -2.59
N ALA A 81 0.84 23.52 -2.62
CA ALA A 81 -0.33 23.49 -1.73
C ALA A 81 0.07 23.45 -0.25
N ARG A 82 1.05 22.60 0.11
CA ARG A 82 1.58 22.47 1.49
C ARG A 82 2.22 23.76 2.01
N LEU A 83 2.75 24.60 1.12
CA LEU A 83 3.38 25.87 1.46
C LEU A 83 2.37 27.03 1.59
N ALA A 84 1.09 26.79 1.34
CA ALA A 84 0.07 27.81 1.46
C ALA A 84 -0.28 28.07 2.94
N ASN A 85 -0.40 29.35 3.31
CA ASN A 85 -0.80 29.77 4.67
C ASN A 85 -2.18 29.23 5.12
N GLY A 86 -3.00 28.71 4.21
CA GLY A 86 -4.31 28.11 4.49
C GLY A 86 -4.33 26.57 4.55
N TRP A 87 -3.18 25.90 4.38
CA TRP A 87 -3.12 24.44 4.29
C TRP A 87 -3.67 23.75 5.55
N ASP A 88 -3.17 24.12 6.72
CA ASP A 88 -3.57 23.48 7.98
C ASP A 88 -5.04 23.73 8.32
N ALA A 89 -5.51 24.96 8.16
CA ALA A 89 -6.92 25.31 8.38
C ALA A 89 -7.87 24.55 7.42
N MET A 90 -7.43 24.33 6.18
CA MET A 90 -8.18 23.54 5.21
C MET A 90 -8.27 22.07 5.63
N LEU A 91 -7.17 21.48 6.12
CA LEU A 91 -7.18 20.09 6.62
C LEU A 91 -8.03 19.94 7.87
N GLU A 92 -7.96 20.89 8.81
CA GLU A 92 -8.78 20.89 10.02
C GLU A 92 -10.28 20.92 9.69
N ALA A 93 -10.68 21.76 8.73
CA ALA A 93 -12.05 21.83 8.23
C ALA A 93 -12.49 20.51 7.56
N LEU A 94 -11.62 19.91 6.74
CA LEU A 94 -11.89 18.62 6.11
C LEU A 94 -12.10 17.51 7.14
N PHE A 95 -11.19 17.36 8.10
CA PHE A 95 -11.28 16.32 9.12
C PHE A 95 -12.49 16.54 10.04
N SER A 96 -12.84 17.79 10.34
CA SER A 96 -14.07 18.11 11.06
C SER A 96 -15.32 17.64 10.32
N LYS A 97 -15.37 17.80 8.98
CA LYS A 97 -16.49 17.29 8.16
C LYS A 97 -16.51 15.78 8.06
N ALA A 98 -15.35 15.13 7.93
CA ALA A 98 -15.25 13.68 7.95
C ALA A 98 -15.79 13.11 9.26
N LEU A 99 -15.35 13.67 10.39
CA LEU A 99 -15.80 13.25 11.72
C LEU A 99 -17.31 13.48 11.90
N PHE A 100 -17.85 14.58 11.39
CA PHE A 100 -19.28 14.88 11.44
C PHE A 100 -20.14 13.80 10.76
N VAL A 101 -19.65 13.17 9.68
CA VAL A 101 -20.33 12.05 9.00
C VAL A 101 -19.87 10.68 9.49
N GLY A 102 -19.15 10.63 10.62
CA GLY A 102 -18.71 9.39 11.25
C GLY A 102 -17.53 8.70 10.56
N THR A 103 -16.74 9.43 9.76
CA THR A 103 -15.56 8.91 9.05
C THR A 103 -14.27 9.43 9.69
N ASP A 104 -13.34 8.52 9.98
CA ASP A 104 -11.98 8.86 10.41
C ASP A 104 -11.00 8.78 9.23
N LEU A 105 -10.92 9.88 8.48
CA LEU A 105 -10.09 9.97 7.28
C LEU A 105 -8.59 9.81 7.58
N GLN A 106 -8.16 10.24 8.78
CA GLN A 106 -6.76 10.19 9.19
C GLN A 106 -6.34 8.75 9.47
N SER A 107 -7.11 8.01 10.27
CA SER A 107 -6.84 6.61 10.56
C SER A 107 -6.93 5.74 9.31
N MET A 108 -7.87 6.03 8.40
CA MET A 108 -7.95 5.37 7.09
C MET A 108 -6.65 5.52 6.30
N TRP A 109 -6.10 6.75 6.22
CA TRP A 109 -4.83 6.97 5.52
C TRP A 109 -3.67 6.27 6.20
N LEU A 110 -3.57 6.36 7.53
CA LEU A 110 -2.50 5.71 8.29
C LEU A 110 -2.47 4.20 8.03
N GLY A 111 -3.63 3.54 8.00
CA GLY A 111 -3.72 2.12 7.67
C GLY A 111 -3.23 1.78 6.25
N LEU A 112 -3.53 2.63 5.26
CA LEU A 112 -3.03 2.46 3.89
C LEU A 112 -1.51 2.67 3.81
N GLU A 113 -0.99 3.69 4.49
CA GLU A 113 0.44 4.00 4.52
C GLU A 113 1.23 2.87 5.20
N GLU A 114 0.79 2.41 6.37
CA GLU A 114 1.40 1.29 7.09
C GLU A 114 1.38 0.01 6.25
N GLY A 115 0.24 -0.31 5.64
CA GLY A 115 0.09 -1.46 4.76
C GLY A 115 1.05 -1.42 3.57
N ARG A 116 1.18 -0.25 2.91
CA ARG A 116 2.08 -0.08 1.77
C ARG A 116 3.54 -0.17 2.18
N ILE A 117 3.94 0.47 3.28
CA ILE A 117 5.33 0.44 3.73
C ILE A 117 5.73 -0.96 4.18
N GLU A 118 4.87 -1.69 4.90
CA GLU A 118 5.13 -3.07 5.27
C GLU A 118 5.31 -3.96 4.03
N TRP A 119 4.41 -3.83 3.04
CA TRP A 119 4.50 -4.57 1.79
C TRP A 119 5.79 -4.29 1.00
N LEU A 120 6.12 -3.00 0.78
CA LEU A 120 7.34 -2.60 0.10
C LEU A 120 8.59 -3.16 0.81
N THR A 121 8.62 -3.05 2.14
CA THR A 121 9.72 -3.58 2.95
C THR A 121 9.89 -5.08 2.73
N ALA A 122 8.79 -5.84 2.81
CA ALA A 122 8.83 -7.30 2.67
C ALA A 122 9.25 -7.74 1.26
N VAL A 123 8.69 -7.12 0.21
CA VAL A 123 9.05 -7.46 -1.18
C VAL A 123 10.47 -7.06 -1.52
N SER A 124 10.93 -5.88 -1.07
CA SER A 124 12.33 -5.47 -1.26
C SER A 124 13.30 -6.42 -0.58
N ALA A 125 12.99 -6.87 0.65
CA ALA A 125 13.81 -7.86 1.33
C ALA A 125 13.81 -9.24 0.63
N ALA A 126 12.68 -9.63 0.04
CA ALA A 126 12.55 -10.88 -0.73
C ALA A 126 12.98 -10.76 -2.21
N HIS A 127 13.50 -9.61 -2.66
CA HIS A 127 13.81 -9.38 -4.08
C HIS A 127 14.92 -10.30 -4.60
N ASN A 128 16.02 -10.42 -3.85
CA ASN A 128 17.17 -11.21 -4.31
C ASN A 128 16.82 -12.69 -4.47
N ILE A 129 16.04 -13.25 -3.53
CA ILE A 129 15.63 -14.66 -3.62
C ILE A 129 14.65 -14.88 -4.78
N LYS A 130 13.75 -13.92 -5.03
CA LYS A 130 12.87 -13.94 -6.22
C LYS A 130 13.67 -14.03 -7.52
N VAL A 131 14.70 -13.19 -7.67
CA VAL A 131 15.56 -13.18 -8.87
C VAL A 131 16.25 -14.53 -9.05
N VAL A 132 16.86 -15.07 -7.98
CA VAL A 132 17.54 -16.38 -8.01
C VAL A 132 16.57 -17.49 -8.44
N LEU A 133 15.37 -17.51 -7.86
CA LEU A 133 14.35 -18.52 -8.16
C LEU A 133 13.85 -18.42 -9.61
N LYS A 134 13.50 -17.22 -10.08
CA LYS A 134 13.08 -17.01 -11.48
C LYS A 134 14.15 -17.46 -12.46
N THR A 135 15.40 -17.04 -12.27
CA THR A 135 16.51 -17.42 -13.15
C THR A 135 16.74 -18.94 -13.17
N ALA A 136 16.58 -19.62 -12.03
CA ALA A 136 16.70 -21.08 -11.97
C ALA A 136 15.59 -21.77 -12.78
N VAL A 137 14.32 -21.36 -12.55
CA VAL A 137 13.16 -21.91 -13.26
C VAL A 137 13.28 -21.69 -14.78
N GLU A 138 13.68 -20.50 -15.21
CA GLU A 138 13.83 -20.17 -16.64
C GLU A 138 14.94 -21.00 -17.31
N LYS A 139 16.08 -21.15 -16.62
CA LYS A 139 17.24 -21.89 -17.16
C LYS A 139 16.93 -23.36 -17.41
N ASP A 140 16.10 -23.96 -16.57
CA ASP A 140 15.77 -25.39 -16.62
C ASP A 140 14.52 -25.69 -17.47
N GLY A 141 13.96 -24.67 -18.16
CA GLY A 141 12.75 -24.81 -18.97
C GLY A 141 11.50 -25.09 -18.15
N GLY A 142 11.45 -24.50 -16.95
CA GLY A 142 10.60 -24.89 -15.84
C GLY A 142 9.12 -25.09 -16.14
N SER A 143 8.54 -26.03 -15.40
CA SER A 143 7.14 -26.38 -15.44
C SER A 143 6.28 -25.46 -14.57
N VAL A 144 4.96 -25.65 -14.65
CA VAL A 144 4.00 -25.02 -13.73
C VAL A 144 4.29 -25.43 -12.27
N GLY A 145 4.75 -26.67 -12.05
CA GLY A 145 5.14 -27.17 -10.73
C GLY A 145 6.36 -26.42 -10.20
N ASP A 146 7.41 -26.29 -11.01
CA ASP A 146 8.63 -25.58 -10.60
C ASP A 146 8.38 -24.10 -10.28
N THR A 147 7.47 -23.47 -11.06
CA THR A 147 7.03 -22.09 -10.78
C THR A 147 6.26 -22.00 -9.47
N SER A 148 5.39 -22.98 -9.18
CA SER A 148 4.62 -23.03 -7.93
C SER A 148 5.55 -23.19 -6.72
N ASP A 149 6.54 -24.08 -6.80
CA ASP A 149 7.51 -24.32 -5.72
C ASP A 149 8.40 -23.09 -5.50
N ALA A 150 8.85 -22.46 -6.58
CA ALA A 150 9.59 -21.20 -6.52
C ALA A 150 8.76 -20.08 -5.85
N MET A 151 7.48 -19.94 -6.23
CA MET A 151 6.58 -18.98 -5.60
C MET A 151 6.39 -19.28 -4.10
N MET A 152 6.29 -20.55 -3.70
CA MET A 152 6.18 -20.96 -2.31
C MET A 152 7.39 -20.49 -1.48
N VAL A 153 8.61 -20.70 -1.98
CA VAL A 153 9.83 -20.22 -1.31
C VAL A 153 9.87 -18.70 -1.23
N TRP A 154 9.47 -18.01 -2.30
CA TRP A 154 9.40 -16.54 -2.30
C TRP A 154 8.35 -15.98 -1.35
N ILE A 155 7.16 -16.60 -1.26
CA ILE A 155 6.10 -16.23 -0.31
C ILE A 155 6.62 -16.38 1.12
N TYR A 156 7.30 -17.49 1.44
CA TYR A 156 7.92 -17.65 2.74
C TYR A 156 8.94 -16.53 3.04
N ALA A 157 9.76 -16.15 2.05
CA ALA A 157 10.72 -15.04 2.18
C ALA A 157 10.04 -13.67 2.37
N ILE A 158 8.85 -13.46 1.83
CA ILE A 158 8.01 -12.30 2.17
C ILE A 158 7.59 -12.40 3.65
N CYS A 159 7.02 -13.54 4.06
CA CYS A 159 6.45 -13.72 5.39
C CYS A 159 7.45 -13.50 6.53
N ILE A 160 8.71 -13.93 6.39
CA ILE A 160 9.75 -13.70 7.42
C ILE A 160 10.00 -12.20 7.67
N ASN A 161 9.70 -11.35 6.69
CA ASN A 161 9.84 -9.89 6.77
C ASN A 161 8.54 -9.19 7.19
N VAL A 162 7.45 -9.94 7.42
CA VAL A 162 6.17 -9.42 7.90
C VAL A 162 6.05 -9.70 9.40
N PRO A 163 6.11 -8.68 10.28
CA PRO A 163 6.19 -8.90 11.73
C PRO A 163 5.08 -9.77 12.33
N ARG A 164 3.86 -9.67 11.78
CA ARG A 164 2.70 -10.44 12.25
C ARG A 164 2.72 -11.93 11.86
N LEU A 165 3.58 -12.34 10.92
CA LEU A 165 3.67 -13.73 10.44
C LEU A 165 4.85 -14.51 11.05
N LYS A 166 5.57 -13.93 12.01
CA LYS A 166 6.79 -14.54 12.59
C LYS A 166 6.53 -15.92 13.18
N LYS A 167 5.41 -16.09 13.91
CA LYS A 167 5.09 -17.37 14.57
C LYS A 167 4.79 -18.46 13.54
N GLU A 168 4.07 -18.10 12.48
CA GLU A 168 3.74 -18.98 11.37
C GLU A 168 5.01 -19.38 10.61
N CYS A 169 5.94 -18.44 10.40
CA CYS A 169 7.24 -18.71 9.79
C CYS A 169 8.07 -19.68 10.64
N GLU A 170 8.13 -19.48 11.96
CA GLU A 170 8.84 -20.36 12.90
C GLU A 170 8.26 -21.78 12.88
N ALA A 171 6.92 -21.89 12.87
CA ALA A 171 6.22 -23.17 12.79
C ALA A 171 6.54 -23.91 11.47
N TRP A 172 6.49 -23.19 10.34
CA TRP A 172 6.83 -23.75 9.04
C TRP A 172 8.30 -24.17 8.95
N ALA A 173 9.22 -23.31 9.38
CA ALA A 173 10.65 -23.59 9.39
C ALA A 173 10.99 -24.84 10.20
N THR A 174 10.35 -25.00 11.36
CA THR A 174 10.49 -26.20 12.20
C THR A 174 9.96 -27.44 11.48
N LEU A 175 8.77 -27.36 10.88
CA LEU A 175 8.11 -28.48 10.21
C LEU A 175 8.91 -29.01 9.02
N VAL A 176 9.49 -28.13 8.22
CA VAL A 176 10.29 -28.51 7.05
C VAL A 176 11.78 -28.72 7.39
N GLY A 177 12.15 -28.53 8.65
CA GLY A 177 13.50 -28.80 9.16
C GLY A 177 14.55 -27.81 8.64
N MET A 178 14.19 -26.53 8.47
CA MET A 178 15.15 -25.49 8.07
C MET A 178 16.23 -25.31 9.15
N LYS A 179 17.49 -25.28 8.73
CA LYS A 179 18.61 -24.97 9.63
C LYS A 179 18.65 -23.48 10.01
N ASN A 180 18.34 -22.63 9.03
CA ASN A 180 18.28 -21.18 9.20
C ASN A 180 17.00 -20.65 8.52
N PRO A 181 16.00 -20.17 9.28
CA PRO A 181 14.76 -19.62 8.73
C PRO A 181 14.94 -18.43 7.79
N MET A 182 16.08 -17.72 7.86
CA MET A 182 16.40 -16.59 6.98
C MET A 182 17.02 -17.01 5.64
N GLU A 183 17.40 -18.29 5.50
CA GLU A 183 18.03 -18.85 4.31
C GLU A 183 17.25 -20.10 3.85
N PRO A 184 16.01 -19.94 3.33
CA PRO A 184 15.12 -21.07 3.05
C PRO A 184 15.64 -22.04 1.96
N LEU A 185 16.63 -21.62 1.18
CA LEU A 185 17.31 -22.47 0.18
C LEU A 185 18.44 -23.32 0.78
N ASN A 186 18.94 -22.99 1.97
CA ASN A 186 20.05 -23.70 2.60
C ASN A 186 19.57 -25.03 3.19
N GLY A 187 19.86 -26.13 2.47
CA GLY A 187 19.36 -27.46 2.81
C GLY A 187 17.89 -27.67 2.42
N TYR A 188 17.42 -26.94 1.39
CA TYR A 188 16.08 -27.10 0.83
C TYR A 188 15.80 -28.55 0.42
N ASP A 189 14.59 -29.01 0.73
CA ASP A 189 14.10 -30.36 0.48
C ASP A 189 12.66 -30.25 -0.06
N SER A 190 12.50 -30.38 -1.37
CA SER A 190 11.22 -30.14 -2.07
C SER A 190 10.09 -31.00 -1.52
N GLU A 191 10.38 -32.23 -1.10
CA GLU A 191 9.38 -33.16 -0.55
C GLU A 191 8.78 -32.67 0.78
N LYS A 192 9.51 -31.82 1.51
CA LYS A 192 9.01 -31.20 2.75
C LYS A 192 8.21 -29.93 2.50
N TRP A 193 8.41 -29.26 1.37
CA TRP A 193 7.70 -28.04 1.01
C TRP A 193 6.40 -28.35 0.27
N ASP A 194 5.42 -28.89 1.00
CA ASP A 194 4.10 -29.24 0.45
C ASP A 194 3.05 -28.17 0.83
N PRO A 195 2.46 -27.45 -0.14
CA PRO A 195 1.46 -26.41 0.13
C PRO A 195 0.15 -26.94 0.72
N ARG A 196 -0.07 -28.26 0.71
CA ARG A 196 -1.27 -28.90 1.31
C ARG A 196 -1.13 -29.07 2.83
N LYS A 197 0.06 -28.85 3.39
CA LYS A 197 0.27 -28.86 4.85
C LYS A 197 -0.51 -27.71 5.49
N LYS A 198 -1.22 -27.99 6.58
CA LYS A 198 -2.08 -27.00 7.26
C LYS A 198 -1.29 -25.78 7.77
N GLU A 199 0.00 -25.95 8.04
CA GLU A 199 0.92 -24.91 8.49
C GLU A 199 1.29 -23.92 7.38
N TRP A 200 1.11 -24.30 6.11
CA TRP A 200 1.32 -23.41 4.97
C TRP A 200 0.21 -22.38 4.80
N ALA A 201 -1.06 -22.78 5.00
CA ALA A 201 -2.21 -21.93 4.73
C ALA A 201 -2.18 -20.55 5.45
N PRO A 202 -1.77 -20.45 6.73
CA PRO A 202 -1.62 -19.15 7.40
C PRO A 202 -0.56 -18.23 6.77
N LEU A 203 0.52 -18.81 6.22
CA LEU A 203 1.57 -18.05 5.54
C LEU A 203 1.07 -17.50 4.21
N ASP A 204 0.44 -18.36 3.40
CA ASP A 204 -0.11 -17.99 2.10
C ASP A 204 -1.18 -16.89 2.22
N LEU A 205 -2.18 -17.11 3.10
CA LEU A 205 -3.22 -16.12 3.37
C LEU A 205 -2.65 -14.84 4.00
N GLY A 206 -1.65 -14.98 4.87
CA GLY A 206 -0.97 -13.85 5.48
C GLY A 206 -0.21 -12.99 4.48
N ALA A 207 0.51 -13.62 3.56
CA ALA A 207 1.22 -12.94 2.47
C ALA A 207 0.24 -12.25 1.52
N GLN A 208 -0.84 -12.94 1.12
CA GLN A 208 -1.89 -12.39 0.27
C GLN A 208 -2.54 -11.16 0.91
N ALA A 209 -2.94 -11.27 2.19
CA ALA A 209 -3.49 -10.14 2.92
C ALA A 209 -2.48 -8.99 3.10
N THR A 210 -1.17 -9.28 3.11
CA THR A 210 -0.13 -8.23 3.17
C THR A 210 -0.02 -7.52 1.82
N ALA A 211 -0.02 -8.27 0.71
CA ALA A 211 -0.02 -7.71 -0.64
C ALA A 211 -1.26 -6.82 -0.87
N GLU A 212 -2.45 -7.29 -0.49
CA GLU A 212 -3.71 -6.54 -0.66
C GLU A 212 -3.70 -5.22 0.13
N ARG A 213 -3.24 -5.25 1.39
CA ARG A 213 -3.06 -4.01 2.19
C ARG A 213 -2.04 -3.07 1.58
N GLY A 214 -1.04 -3.61 0.89
CA GLY A 214 -0.07 -2.86 0.11
C GLY A 214 -0.57 -2.38 -1.26
N GLY A 215 -1.82 -2.67 -1.64
CA GLY A 215 -2.37 -2.33 -2.95
C GLY A 215 -1.82 -3.18 -4.10
N SER A 216 -1.51 -4.45 -3.83
CA SER A 216 -0.93 -5.38 -4.80
C SER A 216 -1.53 -6.78 -4.67
N GLU A 217 -1.10 -7.70 -5.52
CA GLU A 217 -1.43 -9.12 -5.48
C GLU A 217 -0.13 -9.92 -5.58
N LEU A 218 -0.05 -11.07 -4.89
CA LEU A 218 1.18 -11.89 -4.89
C LEU A 218 1.60 -12.29 -6.30
N LYS A 219 0.64 -12.66 -7.16
CA LYS A 219 0.92 -13.08 -8.53
C LYS A 219 1.48 -11.92 -9.38
N VAL A 220 0.86 -10.74 -9.32
CA VAL A 220 1.34 -9.54 -10.03
C VAL A 220 2.75 -9.18 -9.57
N ALA A 221 2.97 -9.21 -8.25
CA ALA A 221 4.27 -8.92 -7.67
C ALA A 221 5.32 -10.01 -7.93
N TRP A 222 4.92 -11.27 -8.15
CA TRP A 222 5.81 -12.31 -8.64
C TRP A 222 6.19 -12.05 -10.09
N GLU A 223 5.24 -11.72 -10.95
CA GLU A 223 5.46 -11.55 -12.39
C GLU A 223 6.32 -10.33 -12.74
N SER A 224 6.23 -9.25 -11.95
CA SER A 224 7.05 -8.04 -12.13
C SER A 224 8.55 -8.25 -11.90
#